data_AF-K1LY90-F1
#
_entry.id   AF-K1LY90-F1
#
_cell.length_a   1.000
_cell.length_b   1.000
_cell.length_c   1.000
_cell.angle_alpha   90.00
_cell.angle_beta   90.00
_cell.angle_gamma   90.00
#
_symmetry.space_group_name_H-M   'P 1'
#
loop_
_entity.id
_entity.type
_entity.pdbx_description
1 polymer ?
#
loop_
_entity_poly.entity_id
_entity_poly.type
_entity_poly.pdbx_seq_one_letter_code
_entity_poly.pdbx_strand_id
1 'polypeptide(L)'
;MNKYNVTYDATVYSADGEAQTLKLTADDLQIVGNATNVGTYQVKLSQAGQEKLKQLTGNNGANYKWTFKTTANYIVTAATADAKLNGSNQKTFDGTAVTTAQVNSNGQILVHFTFPGSTTESTYALQDGDYIWNAGSAPVNDGTYTIKLSANGIVNLQKALNQYAGQGNVTLDAEDLLGSATYTIKQKDLNVVLDGNSKGADGKTYDGQPATINTQATNFGVFTPTGLVSGEMLNTANLAAGDYEWVDANGKPISAPTNAGTYYIALTAKGLKKLQDDNPNYAVSESGQFTYVISPAEENVTISGSQESTVPVIDGTNFKVNVPTAITVPAGLTYEFANGIPAESGVYVINLTPESITALEKANPNYKLNISSKAKFTLDATLTIEFEDTQEGNKQVGQTITKSGVAGSTVDNLDLKLPENYELAPDQELPTSSDFRRSKETDR
;
A
#
# COMPACT_ATOMS: atom_id res chain seq x y z
N MET A 1 -7.60 59.41 43.22
CA MET A 1 -6.35 60.10 42.85
C MET A 1 -6.67 61.58 42.69
N ASN A 2 -5.84 62.48 43.24
CA ASN A 2 -6.02 63.92 43.03
C ASN A 2 -5.96 64.20 41.52
N LYS A 3 -7.04 64.76 40.96
CA LYS A 3 -7.20 65.06 39.53
C LYS A 3 -6.07 65.93 38.97
N TYR A 4 -5.43 66.69 39.84
CA TYR A 4 -4.26 67.50 39.57
C TYR A 4 -3.26 67.14 40.66
N ASN A 5 -2.21 66.40 40.35
CA ASN A 5 -1.23 65.95 41.34
C ASN A 5 -0.28 67.09 41.75
N VAL A 6 -0.81 68.14 42.36
CA VAL A 6 -0.12 69.44 42.48
C VAL A 6 -0.40 70.18 43.78
N THR A 7 0.69 70.61 44.43
CA THR A 7 0.75 71.70 45.41
C THR A 7 1.04 73.00 44.67
N TYR A 8 -0.01 73.80 44.40
CA TYR A 8 0.14 75.12 43.80
C TYR A 8 -0.25 76.21 44.79
N ASP A 9 0.63 77.18 44.93
CA ASP A 9 0.45 78.37 45.75
C ASP A 9 0.35 79.60 44.83
N ALA A 10 -0.63 80.46 45.09
CA ALA A 10 -0.77 81.73 44.38
C ALA A 10 -0.61 82.89 45.38
N THR A 11 0.38 83.75 45.15
CA THR A 11 0.61 84.93 45.99
C THR A 11 -0.13 86.15 45.43
N VAL A 12 -0.94 86.80 46.26
CA VAL A 12 -1.57 88.10 46.02
C VAL A 12 -1.16 89.07 47.11
N TYR A 13 -1.37 90.37 46.92
CA TYR A 13 -1.05 91.38 47.92
C TYR A 13 -2.33 92.02 48.45
N SER A 14 -2.45 92.19 49.77
CA SER A 14 -3.54 92.94 50.40
C SER A 14 -3.38 94.45 50.19
N ALA A 15 -4.40 95.23 50.57
CA ALA A 15 -4.45 96.67 50.31
C ALA A 15 -3.35 97.49 51.03
N ASP A 16 -2.73 96.91 52.05
CA ASP A 16 -1.58 97.41 52.82
C ASP A 16 -0.22 96.96 52.26
N GLY A 17 -0.20 96.12 51.22
CA GLY A 17 1.02 95.63 50.57
C GLY A 17 1.58 94.33 51.15
N GLU A 18 0.91 93.69 52.11
CA GLU A 18 1.34 92.39 52.66
C GLU A 18 1.05 91.23 51.68
N ALA A 19 1.98 90.30 51.58
CA ALA A 19 1.84 89.12 50.71
C ALA A 19 0.93 88.07 51.36
N GLN A 20 -0.12 87.67 50.64
CA GLN A 20 -1.06 86.63 51.00
C GLN A 20 -0.89 85.44 50.04
N THR A 21 -0.76 84.23 50.55
CA THR A 21 -0.61 83.02 49.72
C THR A 21 -1.85 82.14 49.80
N LEU A 22 -2.48 81.87 48.66
CA LEU A 22 -3.58 80.91 48.54
C LEU A 22 -3.03 79.54 48.16
N LYS A 23 -3.29 78.53 49.00
CA LYS A 23 -3.13 77.12 48.61
C LYS A 23 -4.30 76.70 47.74
N LEU A 24 -4.05 76.38 46.47
CA LEU A 24 -5.09 75.93 45.56
C LEU A 24 -5.41 74.45 45.80
N THR A 25 -6.70 74.13 45.74
CA THR A 25 -7.21 72.75 45.77
C THR A 25 -7.67 72.31 44.38
N ALA A 26 -8.02 71.03 44.21
CA ALA A 26 -8.51 70.53 42.93
C ALA A 26 -9.78 71.24 42.44
N ASP A 27 -10.65 71.70 43.35
CA ASP A 27 -11.88 72.41 43.03
C ASP A 27 -11.64 73.88 42.58
N ASP A 28 -10.47 74.43 42.89
CA ASP A 28 -10.04 75.76 42.47
C ASP A 28 -9.52 75.78 41.03
N LEU A 29 -9.37 74.60 40.42
CA LEU A 29 -8.84 74.40 39.08
C LEU A 29 -9.87 73.69 38.20
N GLN A 30 -9.84 73.98 36.91
CA GLN A 30 -10.65 73.27 35.92
C GLN A 30 -9.86 73.09 34.62
N ILE A 31 -10.05 71.94 33.98
CA ILE A 31 -9.54 71.70 32.64
C ILE A 31 -10.45 72.42 31.64
N VAL A 32 -9.84 73.07 30.65
CA VAL A 32 -10.56 73.68 29.54
C VAL A 32 -11.00 72.58 28.57
N GLY A 33 -12.31 72.43 28.41
CA GLY A 33 -12.90 71.42 27.52
C GLY A 33 -12.94 70.02 28.13
N ASN A 34 -13.13 69.01 27.28
CA ASN A 34 -13.20 67.60 27.69
C ASN A 34 -11.88 66.87 27.42
N ALA A 35 -11.14 66.51 28.48
CA ALA A 35 -9.86 65.83 28.41
C ALA A 35 -10.00 64.30 28.48
N THR A 36 -10.75 63.72 27.54
CA THR A 36 -10.91 62.25 27.40
C THR A 36 -9.88 61.64 26.45
N ASN A 37 -9.55 62.34 25.37
CA ASN A 37 -8.61 61.86 24.36
C ASN A 37 -7.17 62.25 24.70
N VAL A 38 -6.22 61.59 24.05
CA VAL A 38 -4.81 61.96 24.13
C VAL A 38 -4.61 63.38 23.62
N GLY A 39 -3.86 64.16 24.39
CA GLY A 39 -3.63 65.55 24.07
C GLY A 39 -3.14 66.37 25.25
N THR A 40 -2.87 67.63 24.95
CA THR A 40 -2.51 68.64 25.94
C THR A 40 -3.68 69.60 26.11
N TYR A 41 -4.19 69.71 27.33
CA TYR A 41 -5.32 70.53 27.70
C TYR A 41 -4.90 71.62 28.66
N GLN A 42 -5.41 72.83 28.48
CA GLN A 42 -5.11 73.92 29.41
C GLN A 42 -5.86 73.73 30.73
N VAL A 43 -5.20 74.02 31.84
CA VAL A 43 -5.83 74.11 33.17
C VAL A 43 -5.92 75.57 33.54
N LYS A 44 -7.12 76.05 33.88
CA LYS A 44 -7.35 77.41 34.36
C LYS A 44 -7.93 77.40 35.77
N LEU A 45 -7.90 78.55 36.43
CA LEU A 45 -8.67 78.74 37.66
C LEU A 45 -10.17 78.51 37.37
N SER A 46 -10.80 77.71 38.22
CA SER A 46 -12.26 77.62 38.28
C SER A 46 -12.85 78.95 38.72
N GLN A 47 -14.16 79.09 38.60
CA GLN A 47 -14.84 80.28 39.15
C GLN A 47 -14.60 80.40 40.66
N ALA A 48 -14.66 79.28 41.39
CA ALA A 48 -14.38 79.23 42.82
C ALA A 48 -12.95 79.68 43.14
N GLY A 49 -11.96 79.21 42.38
CA GLY A 49 -10.56 79.64 42.56
C GLY A 49 -10.35 81.13 42.31
N GLN A 50 -11.01 81.69 41.30
CA GLN A 50 -10.96 83.13 41.02
C GLN A 50 -11.62 83.96 42.15
N GLU A 51 -12.73 83.48 42.70
CA GLU A 51 -13.42 84.15 43.81
C GLU A 51 -12.61 84.12 45.10
N LYS A 52 -11.97 82.99 45.43
CA LYS A 52 -11.05 82.89 46.58
C LYS A 52 -9.89 83.87 46.48
N LEU A 53 -9.27 83.99 45.30
CA LEU A 53 -8.18 84.97 45.10
C LEU A 53 -8.66 86.42 45.28
N LYS A 54 -9.86 86.76 44.79
CA LYS A 54 -10.44 88.09 44.97
C LYS A 54 -10.74 88.41 46.44
N GLN A 55 -11.19 87.44 47.23
CA GLN A 55 -11.46 87.63 48.66
C GLN A 55 -10.20 87.91 49.48
N LEU A 56 -9.04 87.40 49.06
CA LEU A 56 -7.75 87.67 49.73
C LEU A 56 -7.22 89.09 49.47
N THR A 57 -7.73 89.76 48.45
CA THR A 57 -7.43 91.17 48.15
C THR A 57 -8.54 92.04 48.72
N GLY A 58 -8.21 93.03 49.55
CA GLY A 58 -9.20 93.91 50.19
C GLY A 58 -10.24 94.48 49.23
N ASN A 59 -11.45 94.75 49.73
CA ASN A 59 -12.62 95.15 48.93
C ASN A 59 -13.04 94.09 47.88
N ASN A 60 -12.90 92.80 48.21
CA ASN A 60 -13.27 91.64 47.37
C ASN A 60 -12.72 91.71 45.93
N GLY A 61 -11.49 92.21 45.78
CA GLY A 61 -10.82 92.33 44.49
C GLY A 61 -11.33 93.44 43.57
N ALA A 62 -12.25 94.30 44.02
CA ALA A 62 -12.74 95.44 43.24
C ALA A 62 -11.67 96.51 42.98
N ASN A 63 -10.59 96.53 43.78
CA ASN A 63 -9.48 97.46 43.64
C ASN A 63 -8.56 97.13 42.45
N TYR A 64 -8.75 95.98 41.78
CA TYR A 64 -7.88 95.49 40.71
C TYR A 64 -8.67 95.13 39.46
N LYS A 65 -8.06 95.35 38.30
CA LYS A 65 -8.52 94.76 37.03
C LYS A 65 -7.86 93.40 36.84
N TRP A 66 -8.61 92.33 37.12
CA TRP A 66 -8.09 90.97 37.05
C TRP A 66 -7.91 90.48 35.61
N THR A 67 -6.76 89.89 35.33
CA THR A 67 -6.53 89.10 34.12
C THR A 67 -5.87 87.79 34.53
N PHE A 68 -6.58 86.68 34.38
CA PHE A 68 -6.05 85.36 34.70
C PHE A 68 -5.48 84.73 33.44
N LYS A 69 -4.15 84.60 33.38
CA LYS A 69 -3.44 83.85 32.35
C LYS A 69 -2.91 82.57 32.97
N THR A 70 -3.01 81.47 32.25
CA THR A 70 -2.48 80.18 32.67
C THR A 70 -1.52 79.66 31.61
N THR A 71 -0.48 78.96 32.09
CA THR A 71 0.46 78.18 31.29
C THR A 71 0.44 76.70 31.71
N ALA A 72 -0.48 76.33 32.61
CA ALA A 72 -0.55 74.99 33.15
C ALA A 72 -1.23 74.04 32.16
N ASN A 73 -0.55 72.93 31.90
CA ASN A 73 -1.00 71.89 30.99
C ASN A 73 -1.40 70.63 31.76
N TYR A 74 -2.52 70.04 31.36
CA TYR A 74 -2.94 68.70 31.72
C TYR A 74 -2.75 67.81 30.51
N ILE A 75 -1.91 66.79 30.65
CA ILE A 75 -1.55 65.89 29.56
C ILE A 75 -2.28 64.57 29.76
N VAL A 76 -3.02 64.15 28.75
CA VAL A 76 -3.56 62.79 28.65
C VAL A 76 -2.62 62.02 27.73
N THR A 77 -1.97 60.98 28.26
CA THR A 77 -1.13 60.07 27.47
C THR A 77 -1.94 58.88 26.99
N ALA A 78 -1.46 58.20 25.94
CA ALA A 78 -2.10 57.01 25.43
C ALA A 78 -2.11 55.91 26.49
N ALA A 79 -3.19 55.15 26.54
CA ALA A 79 -3.27 53.92 27.32
C ALA A 79 -2.69 52.74 26.53
N THR A 80 -2.26 51.69 27.21
CA THR A 80 -1.82 50.44 26.55
C THR A 80 -3.01 49.48 26.42
N ALA A 81 -3.16 48.84 25.26
CA ALA A 81 -4.08 47.72 25.06
C ALA A 81 -3.39 46.39 25.31
N ASP A 82 -4.15 45.42 25.84
CA ASP A 82 -3.76 44.03 25.90
C ASP A 82 -4.29 43.30 24.67
N ALA A 83 -3.45 42.55 23.98
CA ALA A 83 -3.84 41.77 22.82
C ALA A 83 -3.14 40.41 22.80
N LYS A 84 -3.86 39.36 22.40
CA LYS A 84 -3.34 37.99 22.36
C LYS A 84 -3.88 37.21 21.17
N LEU A 85 -2.97 36.70 20.34
CA LEU A 85 -3.31 35.74 19.28
C LEU A 85 -3.46 34.34 19.88
N ASN A 86 -4.59 33.70 19.62
CA ASN A 86 -4.82 32.30 19.99
C ASN A 86 -5.75 31.59 18.98
N GLY A 87 -6.03 30.32 19.25
CA GLY A 87 -6.91 29.50 18.44
C GLY A 87 -6.17 28.44 17.61
N SER A 88 -6.96 27.58 16.97
CA SER A 88 -6.46 26.53 16.11
C SER A 88 -7.40 26.27 14.94
N ASN A 89 -6.86 25.85 13.80
CA ASN A 89 -7.66 25.37 12.67
C ASN A 89 -6.92 24.23 11.95
N GLN A 90 -7.58 23.60 10.98
CA GLN A 90 -7.01 22.47 10.25
C GLN A 90 -7.58 22.35 8.83
N LYS A 91 -6.84 21.67 7.95
CA LYS A 91 -7.34 21.12 6.67
C LYS A 91 -6.81 19.70 6.48
N THR A 92 -7.38 18.98 5.53
CA THR A 92 -6.75 17.76 5.00
C THR A 92 -5.79 18.15 3.87
N PHE A 93 -4.69 17.43 3.73
CA PHE A 93 -3.72 17.60 2.65
C PHE A 93 -4.42 17.54 1.28
N ASP A 94 -4.17 18.55 0.45
CA ASP A 94 -4.77 18.70 -0.88
C ASP A 94 -3.75 19.15 -1.94
N GLY A 95 -2.46 19.16 -1.61
CA GLY A 95 -1.36 19.60 -2.48
C GLY A 95 -1.25 21.13 -2.65
N THR A 96 -2.03 21.92 -1.92
CA THR A 96 -2.02 23.40 -2.04
C THR A 96 -1.62 24.08 -0.74
N ALA A 97 -0.91 25.20 -0.87
CA ALA A 97 -0.52 26.03 0.27
C ALA A 97 -1.75 26.59 0.99
N VAL A 98 -1.67 26.64 2.33
CA VAL A 98 -2.74 27.21 3.16
C VAL A 98 -2.96 28.69 2.81
N THR A 99 -4.21 29.07 2.57
CA THR A 99 -4.61 30.47 2.36
C THR A 99 -5.13 31.11 3.64
N THR A 100 -5.11 32.44 3.74
CA THR A 100 -5.67 33.15 4.90
C THR A 100 -7.17 32.90 5.06
N ALA A 101 -7.90 32.74 3.96
CA ALA A 101 -9.31 32.33 4.01
C ALA A 101 -9.48 30.97 4.71
N GLN A 102 -8.58 30.02 4.45
CA GLN A 102 -8.56 28.73 5.14
C GLN A 102 -8.15 28.87 6.60
N VAL A 103 -7.15 29.71 6.94
CA VAL A 103 -6.77 30.03 8.33
C VAL A 103 -7.99 30.46 9.14
N ASN A 104 -8.81 31.37 8.60
CA ASN A 104 -9.96 31.94 9.28
C ASN A 104 -11.25 31.12 9.18
N SER A 105 -11.27 30.04 8.39
CA SER A 105 -12.51 29.35 7.97
C SER A 105 -13.38 28.81 9.11
N ASN A 106 -12.79 28.44 10.25
CA ASN A 106 -13.54 27.97 11.42
C ASN A 106 -13.86 29.09 12.44
N GLY A 107 -13.40 30.32 12.18
CA GLY A 107 -13.59 31.48 13.05
C GLY A 107 -12.88 31.41 14.40
N GLN A 108 -11.91 30.51 14.60
CA GLN A 108 -11.26 30.31 15.91
C GLN A 108 -9.89 30.96 16.02
N ILE A 109 -9.20 31.18 14.89
CA ILE A 109 -7.90 31.87 14.89
C ILE A 109 -8.17 33.38 14.89
N LEU A 110 -8.09 33.99 16.06
CA LEU A 110 -8.41 35.40 16.28
C LEU A 110 -7.40 36.06 17.21
N VAL A 111 -7.18 37.35 17.01
CA VAL A 111 -6.56 38.19 18.04
C VAL A 111 -7.65 38.70 18.96
N HIS A 112 -7.53 38.39 20.25
CA HIS A 112 -8.40 38.86 21.31
C HIS A 112 -7.75 40.06 21.99
N PHE A 113 -8.49 41.16 22.15
CA PHE A 113 -7.92 42.37 22.74
C PHE A 113 -8.89 43.15 23.64
N THR A 114 -8.31 43.83 24.62
CA THR A 114 -8.99 44.71 25.58
C THR A 114 -8.20 46.00 25.76
N PHE A 115 -8.86 47.08 26.17
CA PHE A 115 -8.21 48.37 26.42
C PHE A 115 -8.92 49.13 27.53
N PRO A 116 -8.26 50.06 28.23
CA PRO A 116 -8.89 50.83 29.30
C PRO A 116 -10.16 51.55 28.81
N GLY A 117 -11.28 51.27 29.49
CA GLY A 117 -12.61 51.76 29.13
C GLY A 117 -13.45 50.78 28.30
N SER A 118 -12.89 49.68 27.79
CA SER A 118 -13.68 48.60 27.18
C SER A 118 -14.43 47.80 28.24
N THR A 119 -15.69 47.41 27.95
CA THR A 119 -16.52 46.58 28.85
C THR A 119 -16.60 45.12 28.42
N THR A 120 -16.22 44.82 27.17
CA THR A 120 -16.13 43.48 26.60
C THR A 120 -14.84 43.33 25.80
N GLU A 121 -14.34 42.10 25.70
CA GLU A 121 -13.27 41.75 24.79
C GLU A 121 -13.71 41.91 23.34
N SER A 122 -12.81 42.38 22.49
CA SER A 122 -13.01 42.51 21.05
C SER A 122 -12.08 41.58 20.30
N THR A 123 -12.45 41.22 19.07
CA THR A 123 -11.69 40.28 18.24
C THR A 123 -11.29 40.88 16.91
N TYR A 124 -10.14 40.46 16.40
CA TYR A 124 -9.65 40.80 15.07
C TYR A 124 -9.30 39.52 14.30
N ALA A 125 -9.92 39.37 13.13
CA ALA A 125 -9.62 38.30 12.19
C ALA A 125 -8.42 38.70 11.31
N LEU A 126 -7.49 37.77 11.12
CA LEU A 126 -6.25 38.03 10.39
C LEU A 126 -6.53 38.29 8.90
N GLN A 127 -5.83 39.26 8.32
CA GLN A 127 -5.82 39.54 6.89
C GLN A 127 -4.54 39.04 6.23
N ASP A 128 -4.50 39.07 4.90
CA ASP A 128 -3.29 38.73 4.15
C ASP A 128 -2.12 39.63 4.55
N GLY A 129 -1.01 39.01 4.95
CA GLY A 129 0.19 39.70 5.41
C GLY A 129 0.22 40.02 6.92
N ASP A 130 -0.84 39.74 7.68
CA ASP A 130 -0.89 40.04 9.11
C ASP A 130 -0.08 39.06 9.97
N TYR A 131 0.33 37.92 9.42
CA TYR A 131 0.99 36.87 10.18
C TYR A 131 2.14 36.26 9.39
N ILE A 132 3.03 35.62 10.15
CA ILE A 132 4.13 34.81 9.65
C ILE A 132 3.95 33.37 10.13
N TRP A 133 4.38 32.43 9.31
CA TRP A 133 4.48 31.02 9.66
C TRP A 133 5.83 30.74 10.31
N ASN A 134 5.87 29.83 11.29
CA ASN A 134 7.15 29.31 11.80
C ASN A 134 7.96 28.57 10.72
N ALA A 135 7.29 28.04 9.69
CA ALA A 135 7.93 27.45 8.52
C ALA A 135 8.51 28.48 7.53
N GLY A 136 8.33 29.79 7.79
CA GLY A 136 8.77 30.89 6.92
C GLY A 136 7.80 31.21 5.78
N SER A 137 7.11 30.21 5.23
CA SER A 137 6.08 30.36 4.19
C SER A 137 4.80 29.60 4.51
N ALA A 138 3.75 29.80 3.72
CA ALA A 138 2.50 29.08 3.85
C ALA A 138 2.73 27.56 3.64
N PRO A 139 2.39 26.71 4.63
CA PRO A 139 2.66 25.29 4.55
C PRO A 139 1.75 24.59 3.55
N VAL A 140 2.27 23.51 2.96
CA VAL A 140 1.57 22.63 2.00
C VAL A 140 1.41 21.22 2.56
N ASN A 141 2.48 20.69 3.18
CA ASN A 141 2.59 19.31 3.61
C ASN A 141 1.87 19.05 4.94
N ASP A 142 1.67 17.78 5.28
CA ASP A 142 1.11 17.41 6.57
C ASP A 142 1.98 17.91 7.74
N GLY A 143 1.32 18.17 8.87
CA GLY A 143 1.99 18.61 10.09
C GLY A 143 1.23 19.70 10.83
N THR A 144 1.78 20.10 11.97
CA THR A 144 1.24 21.19 12.79
C THR A 144 2.19 22.38 12.74
N TYR A 145 1.64 23.51 12.30
CA TYR A 145 2.35 24.76 12.11
C TYR A 145 1.84 25.80 13.09
N THR A 146 2.68 26.78 13.41
CA THR A 146 2.32 27.90 14.30
C THR A 146 2.38 29.21 13.53
N ILE A 147 1.42 30.09 13.78
CA ILE A 147 1.42 31.45 13.25
C ILE A 147 1.57 32.48 14.37
N LYS A 148 2.29 33.55 14.06
CA LYS A 148 2.48 34.73 14.92
C LYS A 148 2.19 35.99 14.12
N LEU A 149 1.80 37.07 14.79
CA LEU A 149 1.61 38.36 14.12
C LEU A 149 2.92 38.84 13.48
N SER A 150 2.81 39.37 12.27
CA SER A 150 3.89 40.07 11.58
C SER A 150 3.93 41.55 12.00
N ALA A 151 5.00 42.27 11.70
CA ALA A 151 5.05 43.71 11.92
C ALA A 151 3.89 44.46 11.22
N ASN A 152 3.52 44.03 10.01
CA ASN A 152 2.36 44.58 9.30
C ASN A 152 1.03 44.26 10.00
N GLY A 153 0.91 43.04 10.54
CA GLY A 153 -0.25 42.63 11.33
C GLY A 153 -0.43 43.45 12.58
N ILE A 154 0.66 43.80 13.27
CA ILE A 154 0.62 44.70 14.43
C ILE A 154 0.13 46.10 14.00
N VAL A 155 0.61 46.63 12.88
CA VAL A 155 0.15 47.91 12.32
C VAL A 155 -1.34 47.87 11.96
N ASN A 156 -1.81 46.78 11.35
CA ASN A 156 -3.21 46.62 10.97
C ASN A 156 -4.12 46.43 12.19
N LEU A 157 -3.68 45.67 13.19
CA LEU A 157 -4.37 45.54 14.48
C LEU A 157 -4.47 46.88 15.19
N GLN A 158 -3.41 47.70 15.19
CA GLN A 158 -3.45 49.06 15.75
C GLN A 158 -4.49 49.94 15.03
N LYS A 159 -4.59 49.85 13.69
CA LYS A 159 -5.63 50.57 12.94
C LYS A 159 -7.04 50.07 13.31
N ALA A 160 -7.22 48.77 13.49
CA ALA A 160 -8.49 48.20 13.95
C ALA A 160 -8.84 48.71 15.36
N LEU A 161 -7.90 48.68 16.29
CA LEU A 161 -8.06 49.20 17.65
C LEU A 161 -8.45 50.69 17.67
N ASN A 162 -7.83 51.51 16.82
CA ASN A 162 -8.15 52.93 16.71
C ASN A 162 -9.59 53.21 16.29
N GLN A 163 -10.25 52.28 15.59
CA GLN A 163 -11.68 52.41 15.26
C GLN A 163 -12.58 52.26 16.49
N TYR A 164 -12.12 51.53 17.52
CA TYR A 164 -12.84 51.38 18.78
C TYR A 164 -12.50 52.46 19.80
N ALA A 165 -11.20 52.77 19.97
CA ALA A 165 -10.73 53.65 21.04
C ALA A 165 -10.50 55.11 20.62
N GLY A 166 -10.57 55.42 19.31
CA GLY A 166 -10.20 56.71 18.76
C GLY A 166 -8.70 56.79 18.44
N GLN A 167 -8.36 57.52 17.38
CA GLN A 167 -7.00 57.61 16.86
C GLN A 167 -6.02 58.16 17.92
N GLY A 168 -5.00 57.35 18.25
CA GLY A 168 -3.91 57.74 19.15
C GLY A 168 -4.23 57.68 20.63
N ASN A 169 -5.45 57.28 21.01
CA ASN A 169 -5.84 57.15 22.42
C ASN A 169 -5.27 55.89 23.09
N VAL A 170 -5.02 54.85 22.30
CA VAL A 170 -4.52 53.56 22.79
C VAL A 170 -3.41 53.08 21.89
N THR A 171 -2.36 52.52 22.48
CA THR A 171 -1.22 51.92 21.80
C THR A 171 -1.11 50.44 22.13
N LEU A 172 -0.66 49.64 21.18
CA LEU A 172 -0.18 48.29 21.40
C LEU A 172 1.30 48.35 21.75
N ASP A 173 1.71 47.63 22.78
CA ASP A 173 3.12 47.31 22.95
C ASP A 173 3.44 46.09 22.09
N ALA A 174 4.26 46.31 21.05
CA ALA A 174 4.61 45.28 20.09
C ALA A 174 5.48 44.18 20.71
N GLU A 175 6.23 44.49 21.77
CA GLU A 175 7.06 43.50 22.47
C GLU A 175 6.23 42.66 23.46
N ASP A 176 5.13 43.20 23.97
CA ASP A 176 4.20 42.50 24.88
C ASP A 176 3.06 41.76 24.16
N LEU A 177 3.04 41.74 22.81
CA LEU A 177 2.05 40.96 22.06
C LEU A 177 2.31 39.46 22.24
N LEU A 178 1.60 38.87 23.19
CA LEU A 178 1.71 37.47 23.55
C LEU A 178 0.85 36.59 22.64
N GLY A 179 1.31 35.36 22.40
CA GLY A 179 0.51 34.30 21.83
C GLY A 179 0.86 33.86 20.40
N SER A 180 0.25 32.75 20.02
CA SER A 180 0.40 32.10 18.73
C SER A 180 -0.84 31.24 18.49
N ALA A 181 -1.21 31.06 17.24
CA ALA A 181 -2.25 30.10 16.85
C ALA A 181 -1.61 28.90 16.13
N THR A 182 -2.33 27.78 16.10
CA THR A 182 -1.87 26.57 15.41
C THR A 182 -2.73 26.26 14.17
N TYR A 183 -2.09 25.75 13.13
CA TYR A 183 -2.80 25.26 11.95
C TYR A 183 -2.28 23.87 11.60
N THR A 184 -3.17 22.87 11.54
CA THR A 184 -2.79 21.48 11.27
C THR A 184 -3.22 21.06 9.87
N ILE A 185 -2.28 20.59 9.06
CA ILE A 185 -2.58 19.89 7.81
C ILE A 185 -2.56 18.40 8.14
N LYS A 186 -3.73 17.77 8.12
CA LYS A 186 -3.87 16.34 8.35
C LYS A 186 -3.50 15.58 7.10
N GLN A 187 -2.93 14.39 7.30
CA GLN A 187 -2.72 13.44 6.23
C GLN A 187 -4.03 13.17 5.48
N LYS A 188 -3.92 12.93 4.17
CA LYS A 188 -5.04 12.49 3.34
C LYS A 188 -5.06 10.96 3.26
N ASP A 189 -6.22 10.34 3.39
CA ASP A 189 -6.33 8.88 3.25
C ASP A 189 -5.88 8.43 1.85
N LEU A 190 -5.04 7.39 1.81
CA LEU A 190 -4.53 6.78 0.58
C LEU A 190 -4.65 5.26 0.68
N ASN A 191 -5.57 4.69 -0.09
CA ASN A 191 -5.73 3.24 -0.18
C ASN A 191 -4.92 2.69 -1.35
N VAL A 192 -4.06 1.71 -1.08
CA VAL A 192 -3.20 1.08 -2.06
C VAL A 192 -3.55 -0.40 -2.17
N VAL A 193 -3.66 -0.91 -3.40
CA VAL A 193 -3.88 -2.34 -3.65
C VAL A 193 -2.68 -2.93 -4.37
N LEU A 194 -2.04 -3.96 -3.80
CA LEU A 194 -1.05 -4.78 -4.48
C LEU A 194 -1.76 -5.89 -5.27
N ASP A 195 -1.54 -5.94 -6.58
CA ASP A 195 -2.11 -6.96 -7.46
C ASP A 195 -1.13 -7.35 -8.57
N GLY A 196 -1.49 -8.38 -9.35
CA GLY A 196 -0.77 -8.81 -10.53
C GLY A 196 -0.73 -7.71 -11.60
N ASN A 197 0.31 -7.76 -12.43
CA ASN A 197 0.41 -6.84 -13.55
C ASN A 197 -0.21 -7.43 -14.83
N SER A 198 -0.30 -6.62 -15.89
CA SER A 198 -0.94 -7.02 -17.16
C SER A 198 -0.16 -8.05 -17.99
N LYS A 199 1.03 -8.49 -17.54
CA LYS A 199 1.90 -9.45 -18.24
C LYS A 199 1.74 -10.88 -17.75
N GLY A 200 0.81 -11.13 -16.82
CA GLY A 200 0.55 -12.43 -16.24
C GLY A 200 1.29 -12.65 -14.91
N ALA A 201 1.21 -13.87 -14.38
CA ALA A 201 1.81 -14.22 -13.10
C ALA A 201 3.34 -14.24 -13.16
N ASP A 202 3.99 -13.84 -12.06
CA ASP A 202 5.40 -14.13 -11.82
C ASP A 202 5.61 -15.65 -11.62
N GLY A 203 6.81 -16.15 -11.82
CA GLY A 203 7.05 -17.58 -11.72
C GLY A 203 8.39 -18.09 -12.20
N LYS A 204 8.58 -19.39 -11.99
CA LYS A 204 9.72 -20.18 -12.48
C LYS A 204 9.27 -21.59 -12.85
N THR A 205 10.11 -22.32 -13.58
CA THR A 205 9.96 -23.77 -13.69
C THR A 205 10.59 -24.44 -12.48
N TYR A 206 10.02 -25.54 -12.02
CA TYR A 206 10.55 -26.34 -10.93
C TYR A 206 12.01 -26.77 -11.20
N ASP A 207 12.90 -26.49 -10.26
CA ASP A 207 14.34 -26.82 -10.32
C ASP A 207 14.86 -27.41 -9.00
N GLY A 208 13.96 -27.75 -8.07
CA GLY A 208 14.29 -28.26 -6.75
C GLY A 208 14.84 -27.21 -5.76
N GLN A 209 14.91 -25.93 -6.14
CA GLN A 209 15.36 -24.85 -5.26
C GLN A 209 14.20 -23.94 -4.84
N PRO A 210 14.20 -23.42 -3.60
CA PRO A 210 13.21 -22.44 -3.16
C PRO A 210 13.15 -21.21 -4.08
N ALA A 211 11.95 -20.69 -4.32
CA ALA A 211 11.74 -19.47 -5.06
C ALA A 211 12.26 -18.24 -4.28
N THR A 212 12.70 -17.23 -5.04
CA THR A 212 13.18 -15.96 -4.50
C THR A 212 12.30 -14.83 -5.00
N ILE A 213 11.97 -13.87 -4.13
CA ILE A 213 11.24 -12.66 -4.52
C ILE A 213 12.20 -11.76 -5.30
N ASN A 214 11.88 -11.51 -6.57
CA ASN A 214 12.64 -10.60 -7.43
C ASN A 214 11.78 -9.41 -7.84
N THR A 215 11.95 -8.27 -7.17
CA THR A 215 11.19 -7.04 -7.45
C THR A 215 11.43 -6.47 -8.84
N GLN A 216 12.47 -6.94 -9.55
CA GLN A 216 12.79 -6.52 -10.91
C GLN A 216 12.20 -7.44 -11.99
N ALA A 217 11.47 -8.50 -11.61
CA ALA A 217 10.80 -9.36 -12.56
C ALA A 217 9.79 -8.56 -13.39
N THR A 218 9.70 -8.82 -14.68
CA THR A 218 8.84 -8.03 -15.58
C THR A 218 7.35 -8.21 -15.29
N ASN A 219 7.00 -9.33 -14.67
CA ASN A 219 5.71 -9.81 -14.19
C ASN A 219 5.51 -9.62 -12.67
N PHE A 220 6.41 -8.90 -11.99
CA PHE A 220 6.25 -8.56 -10.57
C PHE A 220 4.98 -7.72 -10.34
N GLY A 221 4.37 -7.87 -9.16
CA GLY A 221 3.15 -7.16 -8.76
C GLY A 221 3.27 -5.63 -8.86
N VAL A 222 2.13 -4.98 -9.06
CA VAL A 222 2.01 -3.53 -9.17
C VAL A 222 1.06 -2.99 -8.12
N PHE A 223 1.37 -1.78 -7.61
CA PHE A 223 0.49 -1.06 -6.71
C PHE A 223 -0.49 -0.17 -7.48
N THR A 224 -1.76 -0.24 -7.10
CA THR A 224 -2.82 0.64 -7.60
C THR A 224 -3.29 1.57 -6.48
N PRO A 225 -2.88 2.85 -6.47
CA PRO A 225 -3.29 3.81 -5.46
C PRO A 225 -4.65 4.45 -5.77
N THR A 226 -5.45 4.69 -4.73
CA THR A 226 -6.70 5.47 -4.76
C THR A 226 -6.67 6.50 -3.65
N GLY A 227 -6.83 7.78 -4.00
CA GLY A 227 -6.82 8.90 -3.03
C GLY A 227 -5.71 9.93 -3.24
N LEU A 228 -4.76 9.68 -4.15
CA LEU A 228 -3.71 10.66 -4.49
C LEU A 228 -4.30 12.00 -4.94
N VAL A 229 -3.58 13.08 -4.61
CA VAL A 229 -3.81 14.40 -5.21
C VAL A 229 -3.47 14.33 -6.70
N SER A 230 -4.25 15.02 -7.54
CA SER A 230 -4.08 15.00 -9.00
C SER A 230 -2.66 15.41 -9.40
N GLY A 231 -2.00 14.57 -10.18
CA GLY A 231 -0.63 14.80 -10.66
C GLY A 231 0.48 14.26 -9.76
N GLU A 232 0.15 13.79 -8.55
CA GLU A 232 1.10 13.07 -7.71
C GLU A 232 1.17 11.58 -8.07
N MET A 233 2.27 10.94 -7.69
CA MET A 233 2.52 9.52 -7.87
C MET A 233 2.85 8.87 -6.53
N LEU A 234 2.42 7.62 -6.35
CA LEU A 234 2.82 6.80 -5.21
C LEU A 234 4.33 6.58 -5.25
N ASN A 235 5.03 6.96 -4.19
CA ASN A 235 6.45 6.68 -4.06
C ASN A 235 6.68 5.27 -3.50
N THR A 236 7.36 4.42 -4.26
CA THR A 236 7.70 3.04 -3.89
C THR A 236 9.21 2.77 -3.98
N ALA A 237 10.01 3.82 -4.21
CA ALA A 237 11.40 3.71 -4.63
C ALA A 237 12.29 2.96 -3.64
N ASN A 238 11.95 3.01 -2.34
CA ASN A 238 12.77 2.34 -1.34
C ASN A 238 12.38 0.88 -1.14
N LEU A 239 11.22 0.39 -1.58
CA LEU A 239 10.80 -1.00 -1.37
C LEU A 239 11.78 -1.99 -2.03
N ALA A 240 12.15 -3.03 -1.29
CA ALA A 240 13.07 -4.08 -1.73
C ALA A 240 12.49 -5.47 -1.47
N ALA A 241 13.14 -6.53 -1.97
CA ALA A 241 12.65 -7.91 -1.83
C ALA A 241 12.32 -8.32 -0.39
N GLY A 242 13.09 -7.86 0.61
CA GLY A 242 12.83 -8.15 2.02
C GLY A 242 11.69 -7.35 2.66
N ASP A 243 11.00 -6.50 1.90
CA ASP A 243 9.79 -5.80 2.32
C ASP A 243 8.52 -6.57 1.92
N TYR A 244 8.67 -7.67 1.16
CA TYR A 244 7.61 -8.58 0.75
C TYR A 244 7.78 -9.96 1.40
N GLU A 245 6.71 -10.72 1.46
CA GLU A 245 6.71 -12.09 1.99
C GLU A 245 5.86 -13.04 1.16
N TRP A 246 6.17 -14.33 1.27
CA TRP A 246 5.37 -15.39 0.70
C TRP A 246 4.15 -15.65 1.58
N VAL A 247 2.97 -15.72 0.96
CA VAL A 247 1.72 -16.01 1.65
C VAL A 247 0.91 -17.08 0.93
N ASP A 248 0.00 -17.72 1.65
CA ASP A 248 -1.03 -18.59 1.08
C ASP A 248 -2.18 -17.79 0.45
N ALA A 249 -3.19 -18.48 -0.09
CA ALA A 249 -4.35 -17.85 -0.71
C ALA A 249 -5.18 -16.96 0.24
N ASN A 250 -5.00 -17.11 1.55
CA ASN A 250 -5.68 -16.32 2.58
C ASN A 250 -4.80 -15.19 3.15
N GLY A 251 -3.63 -14.94 2.57
CA GLY A 251 -2.69 -13.93 3.04
C GLY A 251 -1.88 -14.35 4.27
N LYS A 252 -1.89 -15.64 4.64
CA LYS A 252 -1.11 -16.12 5.79
C LYS A 252 0.35 -16.38 5.37
N PRO A 253 1.35 -15.91 6.14
CA PRO A 253 2.76 -16.15 5.84
C PRO A 253 3.12 -17.63 5.73
N ILE A 254 3.92 -17.96 4.71
CA ILE A 254 4.50 -19.28 4.46
C ILE A 254 6.01 -19.16 4.19
N SER A 255 6.73 -20.29 4.25
CA SER A 255 8.11 -20.34 3.79
C SER A 255 8.19 -20.22 2.26
N ALA A 256 9.35 -19.78 1.74
CA ALA A 256 9.62 -19.75 0.31
C ALA A 256 9.26 -21.09 -0.37
N PRO A 257 8.38 -21.08 -1.39
CA PRO A 257 7.90 -22.30 -2.00
C PRO A 257 8.97 -22.93 -2.88
N THR A 258 9.01 -24.26 -2.93
CA THR A 258 9.93 -25.02 -3.80
C THR A 258 9.18 -25.88 -4.81
N ASN A 259 8.04 -26.46 -4.41
CA ASN A 259 7.28 -27.39 -5.22
C ASN A 259 6.46 -26.68 -6.30
N ALA A 260 6.12 -27.39 -7.38
CA ALA A 260 5.20 -26.87 -8.39
C ALA A 260 3.85 -26.53 -7.77
N GLY A 261 3.25 -25.43 -8.20
CA GLY A 261 2.00 -24.92 -7.65
C GLY A 261 1.85 -23.42 -7.78
N THR A 262 0.75 -22.92 -7.21
CA THR A 262 0.40 -21.50 -7.19
C THR A 262 0.56 -20.97 -5.77
N TYR A 263 1.28 -19.86 -5.66
CA TYR A 263 1.64 -19.18 -4.43
C TYR A 263 1.36 -17.68 -4.58
N TYR A 264 1.52 -16.93 -3.49
CA TYR A 264 1.24 -15.50 -3.48
C TYR A 264 2.35 -14.73 -2.76
N ILE A 265 2.50 -13.47 -3.16
CA ILE A 265 3.42 -12.53 -2.54
C ILE A 265 2.61 -11.32 -2.07
N ALA A 266 2.82 -10.91 -0.82
CA ALA A 266 2.18 -9.77 -0.19
C ALA A 266 3.22 -8.80 0.39
N LEU A 267 2.80 -7.58 0.71
CA LEU A 267 3.64 -6.61 1.40
C LEU A 267 3.68 -6.94 2.90
N THR A 268 4.87 -6.91 3.49
CA THR A 268 5.01 -7.10 4.95
C THR A 268 4.58 -5.85 5.72
N ALA A 269 4.34 -5.98 7.02
CA ALA A 269 4.15 -4.81 7.90
C ALA A 269 5.33 -3.81 7.85
N LYS A 270 6.56 -4.31 7.68
CA LYS A 270 7.76 -3.48 7.49
C LYS A 270 7.72 -2.75 6.15
N GLY A 271 7.31 -3.43 5.09
CA GLY A 271 7.10 -2.84 3.77
C GLY A 271 6.03 -1.77 3.79
N LEU A 272 4.89 -2.01 4.44
CA LEU A 272 3.84 -1.01 4.64
C LEU A 272 4.36 0.21 5.39
N LYS A 273 5.12 0.02 6.47
CA LYS A 273 5.72 1.15 7.20
C LYS A 273 6.65 1.98 6.31
N LYS A 274 7.44 1.33 5.47
CA LYS A 274 8.34 2.00 4.54
C LYS A 274 7.58 2.76 3.45
N LEU A 275 6.51 2.16 2.93
CA LEU A 275 5.60 2.82 2.00
C LEU A 275 4.95 4.07 2.64
N GLN A 276 4.56 3.98 3.90
CA GLN A 276 4.05 5.13 4.67
C GLN A 276 5.13 6.21 4.87
N ASP A 277 6.36 5.84 5.22
CA ASP A 277 7.46 6.78 5.43
C ASP A 277 7.85 7.50 4.11
N ASP A 278 7.71 6.82 2.97
CA ASP A 278 7.96 7.37 1.63
C ASP A 278 6.85 8.33 1.13
N ASN A 279 5.68 8.32 1.77
CA ASN A 279 4.50 9.11 1.40
C ASN A 279 3.92 9.85 2.63
N PRO A 280 4.67 10.77 3.27
CA PRO A 280 4.34 11.34 4.58
C PRO A 280 3.03 12.15 4.62
N ASN A 281 2.67 12.79 3.50
CA ASN A 281 1.44 13.58 3.39
C ASN A 281 0.14 12.74 3.40
N TYR A 282 0.26 11.41 3.37
CA TYR A 282 -0.85 10.48 3.25
C TYR A 282 -0.91 9.52 4.43
N ALA A 283 -2.12 9.13 4.82
CA ALA A 283 -2.34 7.99 5.72
C ALA A 283 -2.51 6.76 4.84
N VAL A 284 -1.44 5.97 4.69
CA VAL A 284 -1.36 4.86 3.74
C VAL A 284 -1.95 3.59 4.35
N SER A 285 -2.94 3.03 3.68
CA SER A 285 -3.37 1.64 3.87
C SER A 285 -3.00 0.81 2.64
N GLU A 286 -2.60 -0.43 2.86
CA GLU A 286 -2.31 -1.38 1.79
C GLU A 286 -3.11 -2.66 1.99
N SER A 287 -3.52 -3.27 0.89
CA SER A 287 -4.17 -4.56 0.86
C SER A 287 -3.87 -5.30 -0.44
N GLY A 288 -3.97 -6.62 -0.42
CA GLY A 288 -3.85 -7.44 -1.61
C GLY A 288 -2.59 -8.30 -1.61
N GLN A 289 -2.44 -9.01 -2.71
CA GLN A 289 -1.36 -9.94 -2.98
C GLN A 289 -1.39 -10.26 -4.47
N PHE A 290 -0.27 -10.69 -5.04
CA PHE A 290 -0.22 -11.14 -6.42
C PHE A 290 0.28 -12.57 -6.54
N THR A 291 -0.11 -13.21 -7.65
CA THR A 291 0.16 -14.63 -7.91
C THR A 291 1.59 -14.87 -8.37
N TYR A 292 2.20 -15.94 -7.85
CA TYR A 292 3.46 -16.50 -8.29
C TYR A 292 3.29 -18.00 -8.59
N VAL A 293 3.73 -18.46 -9.76
CA VAL A 293 3.54 -19.85 -10.22
C VAL A 293 4.88 -20.57 -10.38
N ILE A 294 5.02 -21.71 -9.70
CA ILE A 294 6.09 -22.67 -9.99
C ILE A 294 5.51 -23.71 -10.95
N SER A 295 5.87 -23.61 -12.23
CA SER A 295 5.42 -24.55 -13.25
C SER A 295 6.14 -25.90 -13.10
N PRO A 296 5.45 -27.05 -13.29
CA PRO A 296 6.11 -28.35 -13.33
C PRO A 296 7.22 -28.41 -14.38
N ALA A 297 8.31 -29.10 -14.08
CA ALA A 297 9.35 -29.39 -15.07
C ALA A 297 8.90 -30.52 -16.00
N GLU A 298 9.22 -30.44 -17.29
CA GLU A 298 8.89 -31.51 -18.24
C GLU A 298 9.97 -32.60 -18.24
N GLU A 299 9.56 -33.85 -18.07
CA GLU A 299 10.46 -35.01 -18.06
C GLU A 299 9.94 -36.13 -18.96
N ASN A 300 10.85 -36.84 -19.61
CA ASN A 300 10.50 -37.92 -20.53
C ASN A 300 10.57 -39.28 -19.84
N VAL A 301 9.52 -40.08 -19.98
CA VAL A 301 9.43 -41.44 -19.46
C VAL A 301 9.25 -42.40 -20.62
N THR A 302 10.04 -43.47 -20.66
CA THR A 302 9.95 -44.48 -21.74
C THR A 302 9.72 -45.87 -21.19
N ILE A 303 8.67 -46.55 -21.64
CA ILE A 303 8.50 -48.00 -21.40
C ILE A 303 9.35 -48.78 -22.42
N SER A 304 10.15 -49.73 -21.95
CA SER A 304 10.93 -50.65 -22.78
C SER A 304 10.74 -52.09 -22.33
N GLY A 305 11.19 -53.04 -23.16
CA GLY A 305 11.10 -54.47 -22.88
C GLY A 305 10.42 -55.21 -24.02
N SER A 306 10.45 -56.52 -23.95
CA SER A 306 9.84 -57.38 -24.95
C SER A 306 9.37 -58.70 -24.35
N GLN A 307 8.24 -59.19 -24.82
CA GLN A 307 7.72 -60.51 -24.47
C GLN A 307 7.26 -61.24 -25.75
N GLU A 308 7.47 -62.55 -25.80
CA GLU A 308 6.99 -63.44 -26.85
C GLU A 308 6.14 -64.55 -26.21
N SER A 309 4.97 -64.85 -26.80
CA SER A 309 4.05 -65.86 -26.27
C SER A 309 3.03 -66.30 -27.32
N THR A 310 2.41 -67.47 -27.12
CA THR A 310 1.28 -67.97 -27.92
C THR A 310 -0.09 -67.58 -27.33
N VAL A 311 -0.11 -66.91 -26.17
CA VAL A 311 -1.33 -66.38 -25.54
C VAL A 311 -1.17 -64.90 -25.22
N PRO A 312 -2.23 -64.07 -25.32
CA PRO A 312 -2.13 -62.62 -25.12
C PRO A 312 -2.16 -62.24 -23.63
N VAL A 313 -1.27 -62.81 -22.83
CA VAL A 313 -1.14 -62.52 -21.38
C VAL A 313 0.18 -61.80 -21.14
N ILE A 314 0.08 -60.57 -20.64
CA ILE A 314 1.25 -59.74 -20.33
C ILE A 314 1.86 -60.19 -19.01
N ASP A 315 3.15 -60.54 -19.04
CA ASP A 315 3.99 -60.67 -17.86
C ASP A 315 4.77 -59.36 -17.66
N GLY A 316 4.33 -58.58 -16.67
CA GLY A 316 4.90 -57.26 -16.37
C GLY A 316 6.38 -57.29 -16.02
N THR A 317 6.96 -58.44 -15.66
CA THR A 317 8.39 -58.55 -15.34
C THR A 317 9.31 -58.39 -16.57
N ASN A 318 8.76 -58.56 -17.77
CA ASN A 318 9.49 -58.36 -19.03
C ASN A 318 9.57 -56.90 -19.48
N PHE A 319 8.89 -55.99 -18.77
CA PHE A 319 8.80 -54.59 -19.11
C PHE A 319 9.41 -53.72 -18.01
N LYS A 320 9.95 -52.56 -18.42
CA LYS A 320 10.60 -51.61 -17.53
C LYS A 320 10.19 -50.19 -17.87
N VAL A 321 9.85 -49.42 -16.84
CA VAL A 321 9.67 -47.98 -16.93
C VAL A 321 11.03 -47.31 -16.73
N ASN A 322 11.52 -46.62 -17.76
CA ASN A 322 12.78 -45.88 -17.70
C ASN A 322 12.47 -44.41 -17.42
N VAL A 323 13.03 -43.91 -16.32
CA VAL A 323 12.82 -42.54 -15.85
C VAL A 323 14.16 -41.86 -15.53
N PRO A 324 14.24 -40.52 -15.61
CA PRO A 324 15.34 -39.74 -15.07
C PRO A 324 15.48 -39.92 -13.54
N THR A 325 16.67 -39.62 -12.99
CA THR A 325 16.97 -39.82 -11.55
C THR A 325 15.99 -39.11 -10.61
N ALA A 326 15.41 -37.99 -11.02
CA ALA A 326 14.52 -37.20 -10.17
C ALA A 326 13.08 -37.72 -10.09
N ILE A 327 12.72 -38.71 -10.92
CA ILE A 327 11.37 -39.27 -10.98
C ILE A 327 11.28 -40.52 -10.10
N THR A 328 10.28 -40.53 -9.22
CA THR A 328 9.94 -41.67 -8.37
C THR A 328 8.99 -42.61 -9.09
N VAL A 329 9.35 -43.90 -9.20
CA VAL A 329 8.48 -44.93 -9.78
C VAL A 329 7.75 -45.66 -8.65
N PRO A 330 6.41 -45.59 -8.55
CA PRO A 330 5.66 -46.33 -7.55
C PRO A 330 5.68 -47.84 -7.84
N ALA A 331 5.52 -48.65 -6.80
CA ALA A 331 5.42 -50.10 -6.95
C ALA A 331 4.07 -50.51 -7.55
N GLY A 332 4.03 -51.68 -8.21
CA GLY A 332 2.79 -52.29 -8.69
C GLY A 332 2.23 -51.68 -9.99
N LEU A 333 3.08 -51.03 -10.79
CA LEU A 333 2.67 -50.59 -12.13
C LEU A 333 2.28 -51.78 -13.01
N THR A 334 1.18 -51.63 -13.72
CA THR A 334 0.60 -52.62 -14.64
C THR A 334 0.64 -52.13 -16.07
N TYR A 335 0.56 -53.08 -17.00
CA TYR A 335 0.73 -52.86 -18.43
C TYR A 335 -0.50 -53.34 -19.20
N GLU A 336 -0.77 -52.72 -20.34
CA GLU A 336 -1.84 -53.07 -21.26
C GLU A 336 -1.38 -53.01 -22.72
N PHE A 337 -2.11 -53.70 -23.59
CA PHE A 337 -1.94 -53.54 -25.02
C PHE A 337 -2.49 -52.19 -25.47
N ALA A 338 -1.70 -51.42 -26.22
CA ALA A 338 -2.07 -50.08 -26.65
C ALA A 338 -3.41 -49.99 -27.41
N ASN A 339 -3.79 -51.08 -28.10
CA ASN A 339 -5.00 -51.15 -28.93
C ASN A 339 -5.94 -52.30 -28.50
N GLY A 340 -5.94 -52.64 -27.21
CA GLY A 340 -6.74 -53.76 -26.68
C GLY A 340 -6.09 -55.13 -26.89
N ILE A 341 -6.67 -56.15 -26.27
CA ILE A 341 -6.12 -57.53 -26.27
C ILE A 341 -6.14 -58.08 -27.70
N PRO A 342 -4.99 -58.49 -28.27
CA PRO A 342 -4.93 -58.99 -29.63
C PRO A 342 -5.58 -60.37 -29.76
N ALA A 343 -6.33 -60.57 -30.86
CA ALA A 343 -6.95 -61.85 -31.21
C ALA A 343 -6.17 -62.64 -32.27
N GLU A 344 -5.26 -61.98 -32.98
CA GLU A 344 -4.46 -62.56 -34.08
C GLU A 344 -2.98 -62.49 -33.74
N SER A 345 -2.17 -63.32 -34.38
CA SER A 345 -0.72 -63.25 -34.23
C SER A 345 -0.14 -61.97 -34.84
N GLY A 346 0.87 -61.38 -34.19
CA GLY A 346 1.51 -60.14 -34.61
C GLY A 346 2.40 -59.50 -33.54
N VAL A 347 2.89 -58.29 -33.83
CA VAL A 347 3.68 -57.48 -32.89
C VAL A 347 2.86 -56.29 -32.42
N TYR A 348 2.73 -56.15 -31.10
CA TYR A 348 1.87 -55.18 -30.43
C TYR A 348 2.67 -54.27 -29.52
N VAL A 349 2.23 -53.01 -29.39
CA VAL A 349 2.83 -52.05 -28.45
C VAL A 349 2.21 -52.24 -27.07
N ILE A 350 3.04 -52.22 -26.04
CA ILE A 350 2.63 -52.30 -24.64
C ILE A 350 2.75 -50.93 -23.98
N ASN A 351 1.68 -50.44 -23.37
CA ASN A 351 1.63 -49.20 -22.60
C ASN A 351 1.47 -49.48 -21.11
N LEU A 352 1.65 -48.45 -20.29
CA LEU A 352 1.16 -48.46 -18.91
C LEU A 352 -0.37 -48.28 -18.91
N THR A 353 -1.07 -48.91 -17.96
CA THR A 353 -2.50 -48.67 -17.79
C THR A 353 -2.77 -47.22 -17.34
N PRO A 354 -3.98 -46.68 -17.54
CA PRO A 354 -4.34 -45.34 -17.08
C PRO A 354 -4.16 -45.14 -15.56
N GLU A 355 -4.45 -46.17 -14.76
CA GLU A 355 -4.25 -46.14 -13.30
C GLU A 355 -2.76 -46.06 -12.96
N SER A 356 -1.92 -46.76 -13.71
CA SER A 356 -0.46 -46.74 -13.56
C SER A 356 0.15 -45.40 -13.96
N ILE A 357 -0.36 -44.77 -15.02
CA ILE A 357 0.01 -43.40 -15.40
C ILE A 357 -0.38 -42.42 -14.29
N THR A 358 -1.61 -42.51 -13.79
CA THR A 358 -2.10 -41.66 -12.69
C THR A 358 -1.26 -41.84 -11.42
N ALA A 359 -0.89 -43.08 -11.08
CA ALA A 359 -0.03 -43.37 -9.94
C ALA A 359 1.37 -42.77 -10.11
N LEU A 360 1.94 -42.85 -11.32
CA LEU A 360 3.24 -42.27 -11.65
C LEU A 360 3.22 -40.74 -11.58
N GLU A 361 2.20 -40.09 -12.14
CA GLU A 361 2.03 -38.63 -12.06
C GLU A 361 1.82 -38.16 -10.61
N LYS A 362 0.99 -38.88 -9.84
CA LYS A 362 0.74 -38.58 -8.43
C LYS A 362 2.00 -38.69 -7.56
N ALA A 363 2.89 -39.63 -7.87
CA ALA A 363 4.18 -39.75 -7.19
C ALA A 363 5.15 -38.61 -7.52
N ASN A 364 4.90 -37.85 -8.59
CA ASN A 364 5.79 -36.83 -9.13
C ASN A 364 5.06 -35.50 -9.40
N PRO A 365 4.43 -34.87 -8.39
CA PRO A 365 3.57 -33.69 -8.59
C PRO A 365 4.31 -32.45 -9.12
N ASN A 366 5.64 -32.43 -9.04
CA ASN A 366 6.49 -31.35 -9.53
C ASN A 366 6.87 -31.48 -11.02
N TYR A 367 6.44 -32.56 -11.67
CA TYR A 367 6.83 -32.90 -13.03
C TYR A 367 5.62 -33.13 -13.92
N LYS A 368 5.72 -32.67 -15.16
CA LYS A 368 4.84 -33.06 -16.25
C LYS A 368 5.53 -34.17 -17.03
N LEU A 369 4.97 -35.38 -16.97
CA LEU A 369 5.59 -36.57 -17.53
C LEU A 369 5.15 -36.80 -18.98
N ASN A 370 6.11 -36.77 -19.90
CA ASN A 370 5.92 -37.13 -21.30
C ASN A 370 6.18 -38.64 -21.45
N ILE A 371 5.11 -39.45 -21.30
CA ILE A 371 5.19 -40.91 -21.31
C ILE A 371 5.09 -41.43 -22.75
N SER A 372 6.05 -42.27 -23.14
CA SER A 372 6.07 -42.95 -24.44
C SER A 372 6.44 -44.43 -24.28
N SER A 373 6.08 -45.26 -25.27
CA SER A 373 6.43 -46.69 -25.23
C SER A 373 7.23 -47.13 -26.46
N LYS A 374 8.25 -47.94 -26.19
CA LYS A 374 8.98 -48.76 -27.16
C LYS A 374 8.83 -50.26 -26.86
N ALA A 375 8.02 -50.60 -25.86
CA ALA A 375 7.83 -51.98 -25.43
C ALA A 375 6.99 -52.76 -26.44
N LYS A 376 7.41 -53.99 -26.72
CA LYS A 376 6.80 -54.84 -27.73
C LYS A 376 6.32 -56.17 -27.13
N PHE A 377 5.18 -56.63 -27.60
CA PHE A 377 4.69 -57.97 -27.33
C PHE A 377 4.50 -58.69 -28.66
N THR A 378 5.13 -59.84 -28.81
CA THR A 378 5.00 -60.71 -29.96
C THR A 378 4.03 -61.84 -29.61
N LEU A 379 2.86 -61.84 -30.26
CA LEU A 379 1.90 -62.94 -30.16
C LEU A 379 2.14 -63.90 -31.31
N ASP A 380 2.59 -65.11 -31.00
CA ASP A 380 2.85 -66.17 -31.97
C ASP A 380 1.56 -66.90 -32.36
N ALA A 381 1.46 -67.23 -33.65
CA ALA A 381 0.54 -68.24 -34.13
C ALA A 381 1.06 -69.63 -33.74
N THR A 382 0.15 -70.58 -33.62
CA THR A 382 0.48 -71.99 -33.37
C THR A 382 0.15 -72.78 -34.63
N LEU A 383 1.17 -73.35 -35.25
CA LEU A 383 1.03 -74.33 -36.33
C LEU A 383 0.92 -75.71 -35.71
N THR A 384 -0.13 -76.44 -36.08
CA THR A 384 -0.38 -77.81 -35.64
C THR A 384 -0.33 -78.72 -36.85
N ILE A 385 0.54 -79.73 -36.81
CA ILE A 385 0.75 -80.71 -37.87
C ILE A 385 0.39 -82.08 -37.32
N GLU A 386 -0.48 -82.79 -38.03
CA GLU A 386 -0.96 -84.12 -37.67
C GLU A 386 -0.83 -85.05 -38.86
N PHE A 387 -0.39 -86.29 -38.63
CA PHE A 387 -0.48 -87.33 -39.65
C PHE A 387 -1.86 -87.98 -39.55
N GLU A 388 -2.54 -88.16 -40.68
CA GLU A 388 -3.87 -88.80 -40.74
C GLU A 388 -3.82 -90.10 -41.56
N ASP A 389 -4.44 -91.17 -41.06
CA ASP A 389 -4.64 -92.41 -41.79
C ASP A 389 -5.91 -92.33 -42.66
N THR A 390 -5.69 -92.21 -43.96
CA THR A 390 -6.78 -92.09 -44.95
C THR A 390 -7.60 -93.37 -45.13
N GLN A 391 -7.07 -94.54 -44.73
CA GLN A 391 -7.77 -95.82 -44.81
C GLN A 391 -8.67 -96.06 -43.59
N GLU A 392 -8.36 -95.43 -42.45
CA GLU A 392 -9.19 -95.42 -41.24
C GLU A 392 -10.00 -94.12 -41.05
N GLY A 393 -10.45 -93.50 -42.16
CA GLY A 393 -11.34 -92.35 -42.10
C GLY A 393 -10.68 -91.08 -41.54
N ASN A 394 -9.42 -90.84 -41.91
CA ASN A 394 -8.60 -89.69 -41.52
C ASN A 394 -8.37 -89.61 -40.00
N LYS A 395 -8.20 -90.77 -39.37
CA LYS A 395 -7.88 -90.83 -37.95
C LYS A 395 -6.44 -90.38 -37.73
N GLN A 396 -6.21 -89.55 -36.73
CA GLN A 396 -4.87 -89.10 -36.36
C GLN A 396 -3.97 -90.29 -35.99
N VAL A 397 -2.74 -90.28 -36.50
CA VAL A 397 -1.70 -91.26 -36.20
C VAL A 397 -0.42 -90.57 -35.73
N GLY A 398 0.25 -91.18 -34.76
CA GLY A 398 1.42 -90.57 -34.12
C GLY A 398 1.07 -89.40 -33.18
N GLN A 399 2.07 -88.57 -32.87
CA GLN A 399 1.92 -87.40 -32.01
C GLN A 399 1.70 -86.15 -32.84
N THR A 400 0.84 -85.24 -32.34
CA THR A 400 0.72 -83.88 -32.89
C THR A 400 2.05 -83.14 -32.76
N ILE A 401 2.50 -82.54 -33.86
CA ILE A 401 3.69 -81.68 -33.87
C ILE A 401 3.23 -80.23 -33.83
N THR A 402 3.79 -79.45 -32.90
CA THR A 402 3.45 -78.03 -32.74
C THR A 402 4.67 -77.15 -32.97
N LYS A 403 4.50 -76.10 -33.77
CA LYS A 403 5.48 -75.03 -33.97
C LYS A 403 4.82 -73.68 -33.63
N SER A 404 5.59 -72.72 -33.15
CA SER A 404 5.13 -71.36 -32.92
C SER A 404 5.99 -70.34 -33.65
N GLY A 405 5.37 -69.24 -34.05
CA GLY A 405 6.05 -68.11 -34.67
C GLY A 405 5.06 -67.02 -35.08
N VAL A 406 5.60 -65.86 -35.43
CA VAL A 406 4.81 -64.67 -35.76
C VAL A 406 4.15 -64.80 -37.13
N ALA A 407 2.90 -64.39 -37.26
CA ALA A 407 2.22 -64.36 -38.55
C ALA A 407 3.04 -63.63 -39.63
N GLY A 408 3.14 -64.26 -40.80
CA GLY A 408 3.94 -63.80 -41.93
C GLY A 408 5.42 -64.23 -41.88
N SER A 409 5.84 -64.97 -40.85
CA SER A 409 7.13 -65.68 -40.84
C SER A 409 6.96 -67.13 -41.30
N THR A 410 8.04 -67.72 -41.80
CA THR A 410 8.09 -69.11 -42.27
C THR A 410 8.93 -69.92 -41.29
N VAL A 411 8.43 -71.10 -40.89
CA VAL A 411 9.27 -72.10 -40.24
C VAL A 411 9.88 -72.99 -41.33
N ASP A 412 11.18 -72.85 -41.53
CA ASP A 412 11.96 -73.74 -42.37
C ASP A 412 12.35 -75.01 -41.60
N ASN A 413 12.43 -76.14 -42.32
CA ASN A 413 12.81 -77.44 -41.80
C ASN A 413 11.90 -77.92 -40.65
N LEU A 414 10.70 -78.37 -41.01
CA LEU A 414 9.72 -78.92 -40.07
C LEU A 414 10.21 -80.18 -39.31
N ASP A 415 11.27 -80.85 -39.81
CA ASP A 415 11.85 -82.12 -39.29
C ASP A 415 10.76 -83.18 -39.04
N LEU A 416 9.84 -83.30 -40.00
CA LEU A 416 8.76 -84.29 -39.95
C LEU A 416 9.32 -85.68 -40.18
N LYS A 417 8.91 -86.63 -39.33
CA LYS A 417 9.25 -88.05 -39.46
C LYS A 417 7.96 -88.85 -39.52
N LEU A 418 7.89 -89.74 -40.51
CA LEU A 418 6.71 -90.58 -40.70
C LEU A 418 6.50 -91.50 -39.48
N PRO A 419 5.27 -91.64 -38.97
CA PRO A 419 4.96 -92.59 -37.90
C PRO A 419 5.34 -94.03 -38.28
N GLU A 420 5.77 -94.81 -37.29
CA GLU A 420 6.20 -96.19 -37.51
C GLU A 420 5.05 -97.06 -38.06
N ASN A 421 5.31 -97.88 -39.08
CA ASN A 421 4.35 -98.73 -39.81
C ASN A 421 3.35 -98.01 -40.72
N TYR A 422 3.54 -96.72 -40.97
CA TYR A 422 2.77 -95.96 -41.97
C TYR A 422 3.63 -95.68 -43.21
N GLU A 423 2.98 -95.59 -44.38
CA GLU A 423 3.58 -95.10 -45.62
C GLU A 423 2.81 -93.86 -46.11
N LEU A 424 3.47 -92.96 -46.85
CA LEU A 424 2.77 -91.81 -47.44
C LEU A 424 1.80 -92.30 -48.51
N ALA A 425 0.66 -91.61 -48.66
CA ALA A 425 -0.24 -91.86 -49.77
C ALA A 425 0.49 -91.63 -51.11
N PRO A 426 0.08 -92.33 -52.20
CA PRO A 426 0.69 -92.15 -53.51
C PRO A 426 0.73 -90.66 -53.92
N ASP A 427 1.88 -90.22 -54.43
CA ASP A 427 2.15 -88.85 -54.89
C ASP A 427 2.19 -87.76 -53.80
N GLN A 428 2.33 -88.10 -52.51
CA GLN A 428 2.56 -87.14 -51.42
C GLN A 428 4.02 -87.09 -50.96
N GLU A 429 4.48 -85.89 -50.59
CA GLU A 429 5.77 -85.61 -49.95
C GLU A 429 5.56 -84.90 -48.61
N LEU A 430 6.49 -85.08 -47.66
CA LEU A 430 6.46 -84.35 -46.40
C LEU A 430 6.74 -82.85 -46.66
N PRO A 431 5.92 -81.93 -46.14
CA PRO A 431 6.24 -80.51 -46.22
C PRO A 431 7.53 -80.22 -45.45
N THR A 432 8.40 -79.41 -46.05
CA THR A 432 9.69 -79.03 -45.45
C THR A 432 9.63 -77.68 -44.75
N SER A 433 8.66 -76.83 -45.10
CA SER A 433 8.38 -75.54 -44.46
C SER A 433 6.88 -75.26 -44.43
N SER A 434 6.47 -74.34 -43.55
CA SER A 434 5.11 -73.78 -43.53
C SER A 434 5.13 -72.34 -43.01
N ASP A 435 4.17 -71.54 -43.46
CA ASP A 435 4.02 -70.14 -43.06
C ASP A 435 3.09 -70.03 -41.84
N PHE A 436 3.49 -69.22 -40.86
CA PHE A 436 2.60 -68.83 -39.78
C PHE A 436 1.55 -67.84 -40.28
N ARG A 437 0.27 -68.16 -40.10
CA ARG A 437 -0.86 -67.31 -40.51
C ARG A 437 -1.46 -66.57 -39.33
N ARG A 438 -2.24 -65.51 -39.60
CA ARG A 438 -2.83 -64.64 -38.56
C ARG A 438 -3.84 -65.34 -37.66
N SER A 439 -4.59 -66.30 -38.21
CA SER A 439 -5.58 -67.14 -37.51
C SER A 439 -5.03 -68.54 -37.26
N LYS A 440 -5.53 -69.22 -36.21
CA LYS A 440 -5.22 -70.64 -35.96
C LYS A 440 -5.74 -71.49 -37.12
N GLU A 441 -4.84 -72.22 -37.79
CA GLU A 441 -5.17 -73.28 -38.74
C GLU A 441 -4.43 -74.56 -38.35
N THR A 442 -5.07 -75.69 -38.66
CA THR A 442 -4.46 -77.02 -38.59
C THR A 442 -4.11 -77.42 -40.01
N ASP A 443 -2.81 -77.59 -40.30
CA ASP A 443 -2.37 -78.17 -41.56
C ASP A 443 -2.41 -79.71 -41.40
N ARG A 444 -3.13 -80.37 -42.30
CA ARG A 444 -3.31 -81.82 -42.33
C ARG A 444 -2.53 -82.44 -43.48
#